data_AF-A0A835ESC6-F1
#
_entry.id   AF-A0A835ESC6-F1
#
_cell.length_a   1.000
_cell.length_b   1.000
_cell.length_c   1.000
_cell.angle_alpha   90.00
_cell.angle_beta   90.00
_cell.angle_gamma   90.00
#
_symmetry.space_group_name_H-M   'P 1'
#
loop_
_entity.id
_entity.type
_entity.pdbx_description
1 polymer ?
#
loop_
_entity_poly.entity_id
_entity_poly.type
_entity_poly.pdbx_seq_one_letter_code
_entity_poly.pdbx_strand_id
1 'polypeptide(L)'
;MIVTYNSTKLVFNGHELYPSAVVSKPRVEVQGGDLRSFFTLGYDRPRCPGPSDPYLREHLHWIVTDIPGTTDASFGREIISYESPEPNIGIHRLIFCALQAETQANCNCAILQGSFQHPTVR
;
A
#
# COMPACT_ATOMS: atom_id res chain seq x y z
N MET A 1 12.75 0.53 1.72
CA MET A 1 11.55 1.32 1.38
C MET A 1 10.95 1.91 2.65
N ILE A 2 10.62 3.19 2.65
CA ILE A 2 9.93 3.89 3.74
C ILE A 2 8.60 4.42 3.21
N VAL A 3 7.51 4.18 3.94
CA VAL A 3 6.17 4.63 3.58
C VAL A 3 5.67 5.56 4.69
N THR A 4 5.21 6.75 4.33
CA THR A 4 4.76 7.78 5.27
C THR A 4 3.41 8.36 4.84
N TYR A 5 2.41 8.26 5.70
CA TYR A 5 1.12 8.92 5.55
C TYR A 5 1.10 10.27 6.25
N ASN A 6 0.38 11.26 5.67
CA ASN A 6 0.19 12.60 6.24
C ASN A 6 1.51 13.28 6.68
N SER A 7 2.61 12.99 5.97
CA SER A 7 3.98 13.48 6.22
C SER A 7 4.63 13.10 7.56
N THR A 8 3.88 12.58 8.53
CA THR A 8 4.38 12.31 9.89
C THR A 8 4.22 10.85 10.32
N LYS A 9 3.32 10.10 9.68
CA LYS A 9 2.95 8.75 10.12
C LYS A 9 3.68 7.69 9.32
N LEU A 10 4.81 7.23 9.87
CA LEU A 10 5.57 6.11 9.33
C LEU A 10 4.76 4.80 9.43
N VAL A 11 4.86 4.01 8.37
CA VAL A 11 4.25 2.69 8.30
C VAL A 11 5.28 1.64 8.74
N PHE A 12 4.89 0.81 9.70
CA PHE A 12 5.69 -0.30 10.19
C PHE A 12 4.96 -1.62 10.00
N ASN A 13 5.74 -2.70 9.88
CA ASN A 13 5.20 -4.04 9.67
C ASN A 13 4.30 -4.47 10.84
N GLY A 14 3.06 -4.84 10.54
CA GLY A 14 2.06 -5.25 11.54
C GLY A 14 1.46 -4.11 12.36
N HIS A 15 1.80 -2.85 12.06
CA HIS A 15 1.27 -1.72 12.80
C HIS A 15 -0.09 -1.28 12.28
N GLU A 16 -0.94 -0.85 13.20
CA GLU A 16 -2.31 -0.46 12.90
C GLU A 16 -2.41 1.00 12.43
N LEU A 17 -3.24 1.20 11.41
CA LEU A 17 -3.58 2.48 10.84
C LEU A 17 -5.11 2.66 10.86
N TYR A 18 -5.55 3.90 11.06
CA TYR A 18 -6.95 4.27 10.95
C TYR A 18 -7.30 4.53 9.48
N PRO A 19 -8.53 4.22 9.02
CA PRO A 19 -8.96 4.51 7.65
C PRO A 19 -8.82 6.00 7.28
N SER A 20 -9.10 6.90 8.22
CA SER A 20 -8.93 8.34 8.04
C SER A 20 -7.48 8.76 7.78
N ALA A 21 -6.50 7.96 8.21
CA ALA A 21 -5.08 8.26 8.03
C ALA A 21 -4.57 7.86 6.64
N VAL A 22 -5.32 7.06 5.88
CA VAL A 22 -4.91 6.49 4.59
C VAL A 22 -5.78 6.95 3.42
N VAL A 23 -6.56 8.02 3.61
CA VAL A 23 -7.39 8.62 2.55
C VAL A 23 -6.51 9.20 1.44
N SER A 24 -5.43 9.87 1.81
CA SER A 24 -4.48 10.45 0.87
C SER A 24 -3.35 9.49 0.56
N LYS A 25 -2.83 9.54 -0.67
CA LYS A 25 -1.68 8.73 -1.08
C LYS A 25 -0.47 8.93 -0.15
N PRO A 26 0.23 7.87 0.26
CA PRO A 26 1.42 8.01 1.09
C PRO A 26 2.61 8.49 0.26
N ARG A 27 3.59 9.10 0.94
CA ARG A 27 4.93 9.29 0.38
C ARG A 27 5.70 8.00 0.53
N VAL A 28 6.22 7.47 -0.58
CA VAL A 28 6.99 6.22 -0.59
C VAL A 28 8.40 6.50 -1.08
N GLU A 29 9.35 6.45 -0.17
CA GLU A 29 10.77 6.59 -0.46
C GLU A 29 11.41 5.22 -0.68
N VAL A 30 12.11 5.07 -1.79
CA VAL A 30 12.84 3.84 -2.08
C VAL A 30 14.31 4.06 -1.76
N GLN A 31 14.67 3.66 -0.55
CA GLN A 31 16.05 3.63 -0.11
C GLN A 31 16.74 2.37 -0.65
N GLY A 32 17.77 2.56 -1.48
CA GLY A 32 18.55 1.49 -2.10
C GLY A 32 18.75 1.69 -3.60
N GLY A 33 19.84 1.12 -4.13
CA GLY A 33 20.22 1.22 -5.54
C GLY A 33 20.94 2.53 -5.90
N ASP A 34 21.25 2.67 -7.18
CA ASP A 34 21.69 3.90 -7.84
C ASP A 34 20.55 4.45 -8.73
N LEU A 35 20.75 5.61 -9.38
CA LEU A 35 19.76 6.20 -10.30
C LEU A 35 19.47 5.34 -11.55
N ARG A 36 20.15 4.19 -11.70
CA ARG A 36 19.94 3.21 -12.79
C ARG A 36 19.03 2.07 -12.37
N SER A 37 18.75 1.96 -11.07
CA SER A 37 17.84 0.98 -10.50
C SER A 37 16.42 1.52 -10.55
N PHE A 38 15.51 0.80 -11.20
CA PHE A 38 14.10 1.17 -11.29
C PHE A 38 13.26 0.30 -10.39
N PHE A 39 12.37 0.94 -9.63
CA PHE A 39 11.48 0.26 -8.71
C PHE A 39 10.03 0.33 -9.17
N THR A 40 9.32 -0.79 -9.03
CA THR A 40 7.87 -0.89 -9.17
C THR A 40 7.25 -1.04 -7.79
N LEU A 41 6.40 -0.09 -7.42
CA LEU A 41 5.60 -0.12 -6.21
C LEU A 41 4.23 -0.72 -6.52
N GLY A 42 3.84 -1.77 -5.81
CA GLY A 42 2.49 -2.31 -5.79
C GLY A 42 1.84 -2.11 -4.43
N TYR A 43 0.60 -1.63 -4.42
CA TYR A 43 -0.25 -1.53 -3.24
C TYR A 43 -1.49 -2.41 -3.44
N ASP A 44 -1.57 -3.49 -2.66
CA ASP A 44 -2.67 -4.44 -2.73
C ASP A 44 -3.39 -4.55 -1.38
N ARG A 45 -4.71 -4.72 -1.48
CA ARG A 45 -5.58 -5.06 -0.36
C ARG A 45 -6.12 -6.47 -0.60
N PRO A 46 -5.72 -7.46 0.21
CA PRO A 46 -6.38 -8.76 0.22
C PRO A 46 -7.78 -8.58 0.80
N ARG A 47 -8.81 -8.59 -0.04
CA ARG A 47 -10.19 -8.62 0.42
C ARG A 47 -10.60 -10.06 0.74
N CYS A 48 -10.31 -10.53 1.96
CA CYS A 48 -11.21 -11.44 2.68
C CYS A 48 -10.78 -11.68 4.13
N PRO A 49 -11.74 -11.81 5.08
CA PRO A 49 -11.46 -12.23 6.44
C PRO A 49 -11.34 -13.77 6.45
N GLY A 50 -10.16 -14.28 6.15
CA GLY A 50 -9.79 -15.67 6.44
C GLY A 50 -9.71 -16.62 5.25
N PRO A 51 -9.05 -17.78 5.45
CA PRO A 51 -8.74 -18.77 4.41
C PRO A 51 -9.97 -19.49 3.83
N SER A 52 -11.17 -19.21 4.34
CA SER A 52 -12.40 -19.96 4.09
C SER A 52 -13.20 -19.46 2.89
N ASP A 53 -12.92 -18.27 2.35
CA ASP A 53 -13.73 -17.65 1.30
C ASP A 53 -12.85 -16.87 0.28
N PRO A 54 -12.20 -17.55 -0.69
CA PRO A 54 -11.18 -16.95 -1.55
C PRO A 54 -11.71 -16.18 -2.78
N TYR A 55 -12.98 -15.76 -2.80
CA TYR A 55 -13.63 -15.31 -4.04
C TYR A 55 -13.35 -13.87 -4.46
N LEU A 56 -12.80 -13.01 -3.60
CA LEU A 56 -12.41 -11.63 -3.94
C LEU A 56 -10.89 -11.50 -3.94
N ARG A 57 -10.29 -11.93 -5.06
CA ARG A 57 -8.86 -11.79 -5.33
C ARG A 57 -8.46 -10.32 -5.28
N GLU A 58 -7.37 -10.06 -4.55
CA GLU A 58 -6.42 -8.94 -4.66
C GLU A 58 -6.93 -7.75 -5.50
N HIS A 59 -7.29 -6.66 -4.82
CA HIS A 59 -7.65 -5.40 -5.47
C HIS A 59 -6.46 -4.46 -5.43
N LEU A 60 -5.85 -4.28 -6.59
CA LEU A 60 -4.67 -3.45 -6.75
C LEU A 60 -5.08 -1.97 -6.76
N HIS A 61 -4.71 -1.26 -5.71
CA HIS A 61 -5.18 0.10 -5.43
C HIS A 61 -4.18 1.17 -5.89
N TRP A 62 -2.92 0.82 -6.13
CA TRP A 62 -1.90 1.78 -6.60
C TRP A 62 -0.72 1.03 -7.23
N ILE A 63 -0.30 1.46 -8.43
CA ILE A 63 0.97 1.04 -9.05
C ILE A 63 1.73 2.25 -9.52
N VAL A 64 3.01 2.30 -9.15
CA VAL A 64 3.98 3.22 -9.73
C VAL A 64 5.18 2.42 -10.24
N THR A 65 5.53 2.59 -11.51
CA THR A 65 6.72 1.98 -12.13
C THR A 65 7.83 3.01 -12.28
N ASP A 66 9.00 2.55 -12.71
CA ASP A 66 10.11 3.41 -13.14
C ASP A 66 10.57 4.43 -12.08
N ILE A 67 10.37 4.12 -10.79
CA ILE A 67 10.84 4.98 -9.70
C ILE A 67 12.37 4.90 -9.66
N PRO A 68 13.11 6.00 -9.85
CA PRO A 68 14.56 5.98 -9.75
C PRO A 68 15.00 5.65 -8.32
N GLY A 69 16.05 4.82 -8.16
CA GLY A 69 16.64 4.55 -6.86
C GLY A 69 17.03 5.82 -6.10
N THR A 70 16.97 5.78 -4.77
CA THR A 70 17.20 6.92 -3.85
C THR A 70 16.18 8.06 -3.90
N THR A 71 15.13 7.93 -4.70
CA THR A 71 14.05 8.92 -4.81
C THR A 71 12.75 8.43 -4.16
N ASP A 72 11.63 9.07 -4.49
CA ASP A 72 10.30 8.67 -4.03
C ASP A 72 9.35 8.46 -5.21
N ALA A 73 8.21 7.84 -4.94
CA ALA A 73 7.21 7.46 -5.94
C ALA A 73 6.69 8.63 -6.80
N SER A 74 6.89 9.91 -6.41
CA SER A 74 6.55 11.06 -7.26
C SER A 74 7.40 11.18 -8.52
N PHE A 75 8.59 10.58 -8.55
CA PHE A 75 9.49 10.57 -9.71
C PHE A 75 9.25 9.40 -10.66
N GLY A 76 8.43 8.43 -10.26
CA GLY A 76 8.06 7.30 -11.10
C GLY A 76 6.87 7.61 -12.00
N ARG A 77 6.51 6.63 -12.82
CA ARG A 77 5.32 6.64 -13.68
C ARG A 77 4.17 5.94 -12.97
N GLU A 78 3.12 6.68 -12.66
CA GLU A 78 1.89 6.09 -12.10
C GLU A 78 1.13 5.35 -13.21
N ILE A 79 0.91 4.04 -13.02
CA ILE A 79 0.16 3.17 -13.95
C ILE A 79 -1.28 3.01 -13.47
N ILE A 80 -1.46 2.86 -12.15
CA ILE A 80 -2.77 2.83 -11.50
C ILE A 80 -2.73 3.90 -10.43
N SER A 81 -3.66 4.85 -10.49
CA SER A 81 -3.76 5.92 -9.50
C SER A 81 -4.20 5.42 -8.14
N TYR A 82 -3.70 6.06 -7.09
CA TYR A 82 -4.00 5.69 -5.71
C TYR A 82 -5.50 5.79 -5.42
N GLU A 83 -6.09 4.66 -5.05
CA GLU A 83 -7.43 4.55 -4.50
C GLU A 83 -7.34 4.34 -2.98
N SER A 84 -8.03 5.17 -2.20
CA SER A 84 -8.06 5.01 -0.75
C SER A 84 -8.71 3.69 -0.35
N PRO A 85 -8.15 2.95 0.62
CA PRO A 85 -8.75 1.71 1.07
C PRO A 85 -10.07 1.98 1.82
N GLU A 86 -11.14 1.33 1.35
CA GLU A 86 -12.47 1.39 1.98
C GLU A 86 -12.80 0.04 2.65
N PRO A 87 -12.40 -0.16 3.92
CA PRO A 87 -12.73 -1.37 4.65
C PRO A 87 -14.22 -1.37 5.06
N ASN A 88 -15.02 -2.22 4.41
CA ASN A 88 -16.44 -2.37 4.76
C ASN A 88 -16.63 -3.16 6.07
N ILE A 89 -15.91 -4.27 6.27
CA ILE A 89 -16.05 -5.15 7.45
C ILE A 89 -14.68 -5.74 7.81
N GLY A 90 -14.32 -5.70 9.09
CA GLY A 90 -13.13 -6.37 9.64
C GLY A 90 -11.82 -5.60 9.46
N ILE A 91 -10.72 -6.26 9.85
CA ILE A 91 -9.36 -5.71 9.77
C ILE A 91 -8.76 -6.10 8.42
N HIS A 92 -8.26 -5.13 7.67
CA HIS A 92 -7.68 -5.34 6.34
C HIS A 92 -6.19 -5.09 6.35
N ARG A 93 -5.42 -5.91 5.63
CA ARG A 93 -3.97 -5.70 5.47
C ARG A 93 -3.73 -4.82 4.26
N LEU A 94 -2.71 -3.98 4.38
CA LEU A 94 -2.17 -3.15 3.32
C LEU A 94 -0.76 -3.62 3.04
N ILE A 95 -0.53 -4.07 1.82
CA ILE A 95 0.78 -4.58 1.44
C ILE A 95 1.39 -3.62 0.43
N PHE A 96 2.59 -3.13 0.73
CA PHE A 96 3.42 -2.36 -0.17
C PHE A 96 4.59 -3.21 -0.62
N CYS A 97 4.71 -3.43 -1.91
CA CYS A 97 5.80 -4.21 -2.51
C CYS A 97 6.63 -3.31 -3.42
N ALA A 98 7.94 -3.24 -3.22
CA ALA A 98 8.87 -2.59 -4.14
C ALA A 98 9.71 -3.66 -4.85
N LEU A 99 9.57 -3.77 -6.17
CA LEU A 99 10.35 -4.67 -7.03
C LEU A 99 11.42 -3.88 -7.76
N GLN A 100 12.67 -4.30 -7.70
CA GLN A 100 13.72 -3.73 -8.54
C GLN A 100 13.75 -4.47 -9.88
N ALA A 101 13.90 -3.76 -11.00
CA ALA A 101 13.79 -4.33 -12.35
C ALA A 101 14.77 -5.48 -12.69
N GLU A 102 15.77 -5.76 -11.84
CA GLU A 102 16.72 -6.87 -11.98
C GLU A 102 16.85 -7.76 -10.71
N THR A 103 16.14 -7.46 -9.62
CA THR A 103 16.34 -8.10 -8.30
C THR A 103 15.04 -8.20 -7.46
N GLN A 104 15.10 -8.95 -6.35
CA GLN A 104 13.97 -9.39 -5.53
C GLN A 104 13.07 -8.26 -4.96
N ALA A 105 11.82 -8.61 -4.63
CA ALA A 105 10.84 -7.72 -4.01
C ALA A 105 11.14 -7.42 -2.53
N ASN A 106 11.04 -6.16 -2.12
CA ASN A 106 10.95 -5.73 -0.72
C ASN A 106 9.50 -5.46 -0.34
N CYS A 107 8.96 -6.21 0.64
CA CYS A 107 7.55 -6.11 1.04
C CYS A 107 7.40 -5.52 2.46
N ASN A 108 6.60 -4.47 2.59
CA ASN A 108 6.15 -3.90 3.86
C ASN A 108 4.63 -4.15 4.04
N CYS A 109 4.19 -4.48 5.26
CA CYS A 109 2.83 -4.86 5.58
C CYS A 109 2.25 -3.95 6.67
N ALA A 110 1.33 -3.04 6.34
CA ALA A 110 0.56 -2.30 7.34
C ALA A 110 -0.77 -3.01 7.63
N ILE A 111 -1.31 -2.86 8.83
CA ILE A 111 -2.65 -3.36 9.16
C ILE A 111 -3.57 -2.14 9.29
N LEU A 112 -4.73 -2.16 8.66
CA LEU A 112 -5.78 -1.18 8.89
C LEU A 112 -6.83 -1.75 9.83
N GLN A 113 -7.00 -1.08 10.96
CA GLN A 113 -8.16 -1.29 11.82
C GLN A 113 -9.18 -0.18 11.57
N GLY A 114 -10.32 -0.55 11.00
CA GLY A 114 -11.48 0.32 10.89
C GLY A 114 -12.75 -0.50 11.03
N SER A 115 -13.44 -0.37 12.16
CA SER A 115 -14.81 -0.85 12.29
C SER A 115 -15.74 0.16 11.59
N PHE A 116 -16.12 -0.13 10.35
CA PHE A 116 -17.22 0.58 9.70
C PHE A 116 -18.54 -0.02 10.16
N GLN A 117 -19.37 0.76 10.85
CA GLN A 117 -20.80 0.47 10.94
C GLN A 117 -21.41 0.84 9.60
N HIS A 118 -22.01 -0.14 8.91
CA HIS A 118 -22.87 0.12 7.76
C HIS A 118 -24.03 1.01 8.22
N PRO A 119 -24.29 2.19 7.63
CA PRO A 119 -25.47 2.97 7.96
C PRO A 119 -26.67 2.39 7.22
N THR A 120 -27.05 1.14 7.50
CA THR A 120 -28.35 0.59 7.09
C THR A 120 -28.72 -0.67 7.88
N VAL A 121 -29.07 -0.48 9.16
CA VAL A 121 -30.14 -1.26 9.79
C VAL A 121 -30.92 -0.28 10.67
N ARG A 122 -32.05 0.19 10.15
CA ARG A 122 -33.18 0.61 10.99
C ARG A 122 -33.97 -0.63 11.36
#